data_AF-A0ABD2MKK7-F1
#
_entry.id   AF-A0ABD2MKK7-F1
#
_cell.length_a   1.000
_cell.length_b   1.000
_cell.length_c   1.000
_cell.angle_alpha   90.00
_cell.angle_beta   90.00
_cell.angle_gamma   90.00
#
_symmetry.space_group_name_H-M   'P 1'
#
loop_
_entity.id
_entity.type
_entity.pdbx_description
1 polymer ?
#
loop_
_entity_poly.entity_id
_entity_poly.type
_entity_poly.pdbx_seq_one_letter_code
_entity_poly.pdbx_strand_id
1 'polypeptide(L)'
;FNISVLGDQFFEAASEKVHLPDNSYISIGCIYRTPESGKQATESSGIAEIFNKYFIETVEELCGSSRSAQNFCVSETFFSNRDSVFLEDNDVSEVFGIINSMKNKKSGGSDGIPCFIVKHDAKHLIGPLKYLI
;
A
#
# COMPACT_ATOMS: atom_id res chain seq x y z
N PHE A 1 -4.31 -25.33 -12.40
CA PHE A 1 -5.15 -24.90 -11.27
C PHE A 1 -6.58 -25.32 -11.58
N ASN A 2 -7.10 -26.28 -10.83
CA ASN A 2 -8.50 -26.71 -10.93
C ASN A 2 -9.32 -25.70 -10.11
N ILE A 3 -10.10 -24.85 -10.77
CA ILE A 3 -11.00 -23.92 -10.10
C ILE A 3 -12.25 -24.71 -9.75
N SER A 4 -12.30 -25.22 -8.52
CA SER A 4 -13.51 -25.75 -7.91
C SER A 4 -14.54 -24.62 -7.84
N VAL A 5 -15.75 -24.91 -8.30
CA VAL A 5 -16.91 -24.02 -8.33
C VAL A 5 -17.22 -23.55 -6.90
N LEU A 6 -16.76 -22.36 -6.55
CA LEU A 6 -17.27 -21.57 -5.44
C LEU A 6 -18.64 -21.06 -5.85
N GLY A 7 -19.68 -21.46 -5.11
CA GLY A 7 -21.09 -21.25 -5.46
C GLY A 7 -21.45 -19.80 -5.76
N ASP A 8 -22.41 -19.60 -6.66
CA ASP A 8 -23.17 -18.40 -7.07
C ASP A 8 -22.65 -17.02 -6.65
N GLN A 9 -21.34 -16.78 -6.75
CA GLN A 9 -20.73 -15.48 -6.54
C GLN A 9 -20.27 -14.94 -7.89
N PHE A 10 -20.81 -13.79 -8.27
CA PHE A 10 -20.47 -13.12 -9.52
C PHE A 10 -19.13 -12.41 -9.35
N PHE A 11 -18.07 -13.05 -9.84
CA PHE A 11 -16.76 -12.43 -10.01
C PHE A 11 -16.68 -11.81 -11.39
N GLU A 12 -16.35 -10.52 -11.45
CA GLU A 12 -16.03 -9.86 -12.71
C GLU A 12 -14.50 -9.73 -12.79
N ALA A 13 -13.94 -10.15 -13.91
CA ALA A 13 -12.51 -10.11 -14.16
C ALA A 13 -12.24 -9.05 -15.22
N ALA A 14 -11.47 -8.03 -14.86
CA ALA A 14 -10.88 -7.11 -15.82
C ALA A 14 -9.40 -7.48 -16.00
N SER A 15 -8.92 -7.48 -17.24
CA SER A 15 -7.49 -7.61 -17.49
C SER A 15 -7.03 -6.55 -18.48
N GLU A 16 -5.88 -5.96 -18.20
CA GLU A 16 -5.23 -4.98 -19.05
C GLU A 16 -3.82 -5.46 -19.39
N LYS A 17 -3.44 -5.30 -20.66
CA LYS A 17 -2.11 -5.68 -21.17
C LYS A 17 -1.23 -4.45 -21.20
N VAL A 18 -0.15 -4.48 -20.44
CA VAL A 18 0.89 -3.46 -20.47
C VAL A 18 2.02 -3.95 -21.38
N HIS A 19 2.23 -3.26 -22.49
CA HIS A 19 3.27 -3.60 -23.46
C HIS A 19 4.66 -3.10 -23.01
N LEU A 20 5.67 -3.95 -23.16
CA LEU A 20 7.06 -3.65 -22.86
C LEU A 20 7.84 -3.26 -24.14
N PRO A 21 9.00 -2.58 -24.01
CA PRO A 21 9.78 -2.10 -25.16
C PRO A 21 10.31 -3.21 -26.10
N ASP A 22 10.45 -4.43 -25.60
CA ASP A 22 10.88 -5.61 -26.35
C ASP A 22 9.71 -6.32 -27.07
N ASN A 23 8.54 -5.68 -27.14
CA ASN A 23 7.32 -6.20 -27.73
C ASN A 23 6.66 -7.34 -26.93
N SER A 24 7.14 -7.64 -25.72
CA SER A 24 6.44 -8.51 -24.77
C SER A 24 5.33 -7.74 -24.02
N TYR A 25 4.53 -8.42 -23.20
CA TYR A 25 3.49 -7.78 -22.39
C TYR A 25 3.31 -8.44 -21.03
N ILE A 26 2.93 -7.62 -20.04
CA ILE A 26 2.46 -8.08 -18.74
C ILE A 26 0.93 -7.96 -18.74
N SER A 27 0.23 -9.05 -18.43
CA SER A 27 -1.22 -9.04 -18.24
C SER A 27 -1.52 -8.83 -16.77
N ILE A 28 -2.08 -7.69 -16.40
CA ILE A 28 -2.54 -7.41 -15.04
C ILE A 28 -4.02 -7.75 -15.01
N GLY A 29 -4.36 -8.83 -14.31
CA GLY A 29 -5.74 -9.24 -14.07
C GLY A 29 -6.17 -8.79 -12.68
N CYS A 30 -7.28 -8.07 -12.60
CA CYS A 30 -7.96 -7.78 -11.34
C CYS A 30 -9.25 -8.60 -11.31
N ILE A 31 -9.37 -9.47 -10.31
CA ILE A 31 -10.64 -10.12 -9.98
C ILE A 31 -11.21 -9.32 -8.83
N TYR A 32 -12.35 -8.68 -9.06
CA TYR A 32 -13.06 -8.00 -7.99
C TYR A 32 -14.37 -8.70 -7.70
N ARG A 33 -14.71 -8.74 -6.42
CA ARG A 33 -15.99 -9.24 -5.94
C ARG A 33 -17.02 -8.15 -6.17
N THR A 34 -18.02 -8.40 -7.00
CA THR A 34 -19.17 -7.49 -7.06
C THR A 34 -19.96 -7.62 -5.75
N PRO A 35 -20.32 -6.51 -5.07
CA PRO A 35 -21.23 -6.58 -3.95
C PRO A 35 -22.57 -7.14 -4.43
N GLU A 36 -23.21 -7.99 -3.62
CA GLU A 36 -24.49 -8.67 -3.93
C GLU A 36 -25.62 -7.70 -4.33
N SER A 37 -25.47 -6.39 -4.12
CA SER A 37 -26.46 -5.38 -4.46
C SER A 37 -26.40 -4.84 -5.90
N GLY A 38 -25.48 -5.29 -6.77
CA GLY A 38 -25.43 -4.89 -8.19
C GLY A 38 -25.25 -3.37 -8.44
N LYS A 39 -24.94 -2.60 -7.39
CA LYS A 39 -24.66 -1.17 -7.49
C LYS A 39 -23.20 -1.01 -7.85
N GLN A 40 -22.91 -0.64 -9.10
CA GLN A 40 -21.58 -0.15 -9.48
C GLN A 40 -21.23 1.02 -8.55
N ALA A 41 -20.15 0.89 -7.79
CA ALA A 41 -19.60 1.98 -6.99
C ALA A 41 -18.89 2.95 -7.94
N THR A 42 -19.67 3.79 -8.63
CA THR A 42 -19.17 4.85 -9.52
C THR A 42 -18.65 6.05 -8.74
N GLU A 43 -18.98 6.17 -7.46
CA GLU A 43 -18.46 7.19 -6.56
C GLU A 43 -17.19 6.69 -5.83
N SER A 44 -16.13 7.51 -5.89
CA SER A 44 -14.82 7.23 -5.30
C SER A 44 -14.87 6.93 -3.80
N SER A 45 -15.87 7.43 -3.09
CA SER A 45 -16.14 7.14 -1.69
C SER A 45 -16.45 5.66 -1.45
N GLY A 46 -17.25 5.03 -2.32
CA GLY A 46 -17.63 3.62 -2.18
C GLY A 46 -16.46 2.67 -2.41
N ILE A 47 -15.53 3.03 -3.30
CA ILE A 47 -14.32 2.24 -3.54
C ILE A 47 -13.40 2.26 -2.32
N ALA A 48 -13.20 3.44 -1.72
CA ALA A 48 -12.38 3.57 -0.51
C ALA A 48 -12.99 2.81 0.67
N GLU A 49 -14.31 2.84 0.82
CA GLU A 49 -15.01 2.14 1.89
C GLU A 49 -14.91 0.61 1.73
N ILE A 50 -15.08 0.09 0.51
CA ILE A 50 -14.90 -1.34 0.20
C ILE A 50 -13.45 -1.77 0.44
N PHE A 51 -12.48 -0.98 0.00
CA PHE A 51 -11.06 -1.27 0.18
C PHE A 51 -10.67 -1.31 1.66
N ASN A 52 -11.05 -0.27 2.41
CA ASN A 52 -10.77 -0.19 3.84
C ASN A 52 -11.43 -1.34 4.60
N LYS A 53 -12.68 -1.64 4.28
CA LYS A 53 -13.41 -2.76 4.88
C LYS A 53 -12.73 -4.10 4.60
N TYR A 54 -12.35 -4.35 3.35
CA TYR A 54 -11.65 -5.58 2.97
C TYR A 54 -10.34 -5.75 3.75
N PHE A 55 -9.53 -4.69 3.86
CA PHE A 55 -8.26 -4.77 4.58
C PHE A 55 -8.46 -4.97 6.08
N ILE A 56 -9.40 -4.25 6.70
CA ILE A 56 -9.70 -4.39 8.13
C ILE A 56 -10.23 -5.80 8.43
N GLU A 57 -11.21 -6.28 7.66
CA GLU A 57 -11.82 -7.60 7.86
C GLU A 57 -10.84 -8.74 7.59
N THR A 58 -9.97 -8.61 6.58
CA THR A 58 -8.93 -9.61 6.30
C THR A 58 -7.92 -9.70 7.43
N VAL A 59 -7.53 -8.57 8.02
CA VAL A 59 -6.64 -8.55 9.20
C VAL A 59 -7.34 -9.21 10.39
N GLU A 60 -8.60 -8.89 10.64
CA GLU A 60 -9.38 -9.51 11.72
C GLU A 60 -9.57 -11.02 11.54
N GLU A 61 -9.79 -11.50 10.32
CA GLU A 61 -9.92 -12.93 10.02
C GLU A 61 -8.59 -13.68 10.21
N LEU A 62 -7.48 -13.07 9.76
CA LEU A 62 -6.12 -13.59 9.99
C LEU A 62 -5.76 -13.60 11.48
N CYS A 63 -6.19 -12.59 12.24
CA CYS A 63 -5.94 -12.51 13.68
C CYS A 63 -6.87 -13.45 14.49
N GLY A 64 -8.15 -13.55 14.11
CA GLY A 64 -9.18 -14.31 14.82
C GLY A 64 -9.00 -15.83 14.74
N SER A 65 -8.30 -16.31 13.72
CA SER A 65 -7.90 -17.72 13.59
C SER A 65 -6.65 -18.08 14.43
N SER A 66 -5.93 -17.08 14.96
CA SER A 66 -4.82 -17.30 15.90
C SER A 66 -5.29 -17.14 17.34
N ARG A 67 -5.98 -18.16 17.87
CA ARG A 67 -6.25 -18.29 19.31
C ARG A 67 -4.98 -18.64 20.09
N SER A 68 -3.93 -17.80 20.06
CA SER A 68 -2.84 -17.84 21.05
C SER A 68 -1.86 -16.66 20.95
N ALA A 69 -2.33 -15.43 21.15
CA ALA A 69 -1.42 -14.31 21.36
C ALA A 69 -1.93 -13.33 22.42
N GLN A 70 -2.32 -13.84 23.60
CA GLN A 70 -2.62 -12.99 24.76
C GLN A 70 -1.37 -12.36 25.42
N ASN A 71 -0.18 -12.58 24.86
CA ASN A 71 1.06 -11.93 25.29
C ASN A 71 1.82 -11.40 24.08
N PHE A 72 1.19 -10.54 23.26
CA PHE A 72 1.94 -9.74 22.29
C PHE A 72 2.75 -8.67 23.05
N CYS A 73 3.76 -9.14 23.78
CA CYS A 73 4.94 -8.34 24.02
C CYS A 73 5.55 -8.14 22.64
N VAL A 74 5.65 -6.89 22.20
CA VAL A 74 6.51 -6.51 21.08
C VAL A 74 7.94 -6.84 21.53
N SER A 75 8.30 -8.11 21.43
CA SER A 75 9.68 -8.54 21.55
C SER A 75 10.43 -7.79 20.45
N GLU A 76 11.40 -6.97 20.85
CA GLU A 76 12.30 -6.16 20.01
C GLU A 76 13.14 -6.98 19.01
N THR A 77 12.74 -8.21 18.70
CA THR A 77 13.31 -9.01 17.64
C THR A 77 12.57 -8.71 16.35
N PHE A 78 12.84 -7.53 15.80
CA PHE A 78 12.59 -7.25 14.39
C PHE A 78 13.48 -8.21 13.57
N PHE A 79 12.94 -9.37 13.22
CA PHE A 79 13.56 -10.23 12.23
C PHE A 79 13.41 -9.55 10.87
N SER A 80 14.49 -8.89 10.44
CA SER A 80 14.66 -8.39 9.07
C SER A 80 14.50 -9.57 8.09
N ASN A 81 13.30 -9.74 7.54
CA ASN A 81 13.06 -10.67 6.46
C ASN A 81 13.51 -10.01 5.16
N ARG A 82 14.67 -10.42 4.62
CA ARG A 82 15.22 -9.91 3.35
C ARG A 82 14.36 -10.22 2.13
N ASP A 83 13.42 -11.16 2.27
CA ASP A 83 12.44 -11.51 1.23
C ASP A 83 11.09 -10.83 1.46
N SER A 84 11.01 -9.91 2.42
CA SER A 84 9.83 -9.09 2.65
C SER A 84 9.78 -7.90 1.70
N VAL A 85 8.57 -7.59 1.23
CA VAL A 85 8.26 -6.32 0.54
C VAL A 85 8.19 -5.14 1.52
N PHE A 86 8.18 -5.42 2.83
CA PHE A 86 8.26 -4.36 3.83
C PHE A 86 9.66 -3.76 3.83
N LEU A 87 9.69 -2.45 3.62
CA LEU A 87 10.90 -1.64 3.48
C LEU A 87 11.79 -1.87 4.72
N GLU A 88 13.07 -2.16 4.49
CA GLU A 88 14.07 -2.06 5.55
C GLU A 88 14.04 -0.62 6.11
N ASP A 89 14.39 -0.44 7.38
CA ASP A 89 14.52 0.88 8.00
C ASP A 89 15.28 1.82 7.05
N ASN A 90 14.60 2.83 6.52
CA ASN A 90 15.20 3.76 5.58
C ASN A 90 16.41 4.45 6.23
N ASP A 91 17.53 4.52 5.50
CA ASP A 91 18.70 5.21 6.02
C ASP A 91 18.42 6.73 6.10
N VAL A 92 18.91 7.36 7.16
CA VAL A 92 18.80 8.82 7.36
C VAL A 92 19.38 9.56 6.14
N SER A 93 20.46 9.03 5.55
CA SER A 93 21.10 9.62 4.38
C SER A 93 20.25 9.48 3.12
N GLU A 94 19.48 8.39 2.99
CA GLU A 94 18.58 8.16 1.87
C GLU A 94 17.41 9.15 1.90
N VAL A 95 16.72 9.25 3.04
CA VAL A 95 15.61 10.20 3.23
C VAL A 95 16.11 11.63 3.02
N PHE A 96 17.28 11.97 3.55
CA PHE A 96 17.91 13.28 3.31
C PHE A 96 18.22 13.52 1.83
N GLY A 97 18.73 12.50 1.14
CA GLY A 97 19.02 12.54 -0.29
C GLY A 97 17.77 12.81 -1.11
N ILE A 98 16.66 12.12 -0.81
CA ILE A 98 15.36 12.31 -1.46
C ILE A 98 14.88 13.75 -1.28
N ILE A 99 14.85 14.26 -0.04
CA ILE A 99 14.40 15.63 0.25
C ILE A 99 15.27 16.65 -0.52
N ASN A 100 16.59 16.47 -0.53
CA ASN A 100 17.49 17.39 -1.23
C ASN A 100 17.41 17.30 -2.75
N SER A 101 17.04 16.14 -3.31
CA SER A 101 16.92 15.93 -4.75
C SER A 101 15.73 16.67 -5.39
N MET A 102 14.75 17.14 -4.61
CA MET A 102 13.55 17.82 -5.13
C MET A 102 13.92 19.05 -5.97
N LYS A 103 13.64 19.03 -7.28
CA LYS A 103 14.12 20.06 -8.21
C LYS A 103 13.43 21.42 -8.05
N ASN A 104 12.14 21.41 -7.72
CA ASN A 104 11.33 22.62 -7.62
C ASN A 104 11.36 23.19 -6.21
N LYS A 105 11.76 24.45 -6.06
CA LYS A 105 11.79 25.14 -4.75
C LYS A 105 10.42 25.72 -4.36
N LYS A 106 9.65 26.19 -5.33
CA LYS A 106 8.42 26.97 -5.11
C LYS A 106 7.14 26.14 -5.14
N SER A 107 7.17 24.98 -5.78
CA SER A 107 6.04 24.05 -5.81
C SER A 107 5.82 23.50 -4.39
N GLY A 108 4.56 23.42 -3.97
CA GLY A 108 4.16 22.67 -2.80
C GLY A 108 3.32 21.46 -3.20
N GLY A 109 3.10 20.54 -2.26
CA GLY A 109 2.15 19.45 -2.41
C GLY A 109 0.70 19.92 -2.27
N SER A 110 -0.20 18.98 -2.04
CA SER A 110 -1.61 19.28 -1.70
C SER A 110 -1.77 20.02 -0.37
N ASP A 111 -0.75 19.95 0.50
CA ASP A 111 -0.63 20.69 1.76
C ASP A 111 -0.26 22.17 1.57
N GLY A 112 0.14 22.57 0.35
CA GLY A 112 0.61 23.91 0.05
C GLY A 112 1.97 24.26 0.68
N ILE A 113 2.69 23.31 1.28
CA ILE A 113 4.00 23.56 1.89
C ILE A 113 5.06 23.60 0.78
N PRO A 114 5.75 24.74 0.56
CA PRO A 114 6.76 24.81 -0.48
C PRO A 114 7.96 23.91 -0.18
N CYS A 115 8.48 23.22 -1.19
CA CYS A 115 9.61 22.30 -1.02
C CYS A 115 10.87 22.98 -0.44
N PHE A 116 11.06 24.29 -0.59
CA PHE A 116 12.20 24.98 0.02
C PHE A 116 12.15 24.98 1.56
N ILE A 117 10.95 25.00 2.16
CA ILE A 117 10.77 24.91 3.62
C ILE A 117 11.12 23.50 4.08
N VAL A 118 10.59 22.48 3.39
CA VAL A 118 10.89 21.07 3.67
C VAL A 118 12.40 20.80 3.60
N LYS A 119 13.11 21.38 2.62
CA LYS A 119 14.57 21.27 2.53
C LYS A 119 15.30 21.98 3.65
N HIS A 120 14.85 23.18 4.04
CA HIS A 120 15.44 23.93 5.13
C HIS A 120 15.35 23.17 6.47
N ASP A 121 14.19 22.56 6.72
CA ASP A 121 13.90 21.85 7.97
C ASP A 121 14.14 20.34 7.89
N ALA A 122 14.77 19.85 6.82
CA ALA A 122 15.01 18.43 6.56
C ALA A 122 15.62 17.71 7.78
N LYS A 123 16.63 18.33 8.42
CA LYS A 123 17.30 17.78 9.62
C LYS A 123 16.36 17.48 10.80
N HIS A 124 15.23 18.18 10.89
CA HIS A 124 14.22 17.99 11.94
C HIS A 124 13.11 17.04 11.50
N LEU A 125 12.86 16.92 10.19
CA LEU A 125 11.84 16.05 9.60
C LEU A 125 12.30 14.60 9.43
N ILE A 126 13.60 14.37 9.18
CA ILE A 126 14.10 13.02 8.86
C ILE A 126 13.90 12.03 10.01
N GLY A 127 14.07 12.46 11.26
CA GLY A 127 13.91 11.57 12.42
C GLY A 127 12.52 10.92 12.44
N PRO A 128 11.43 11.71 12.42
CA PRO A 128 10.08 11.18 12.29
C PRO A 128 9.83 10.43 10.98
N LEU A 129 10.32 10.93 9.84
CA LEU A 129 10.07 10.33 8.53
C LEU A 129 10.71 8.95 8.36
N LYS A 130 11.85 8.68 9.02
CA LYS A 130 12.51 7.37 9.00
C LYS A 130 11.60 6.22 9.45
N TYR A 131 10.68 6.49 10.38
CA TYR A 131 9.79 5.47 10.95
C TYR A 131 8.42 5.40 10.26
N LEU A 132 8.19 6.27 9.27
CA LEU A 132 6.89 6.48 8.62
C LEU A 132 6.90 5.96 7.17
N ILE A 133 8.09 5.95 6.56
CA ILE A 133 8.40 5.38 5.24
C ILE A 133 9.03 4.02 5.47
#